data_AF-A0A2H9Q2B0-F1
#
_entry.id   AF-A0A2H9Q2B0-F1
#
_cell.length_a   1.000
_cell.length_b   1.000
_cell.length_c   1.000
_cell.angle_alpha   90.00
_cell.angle_beta   90.00
_cell.angle_gamma   90.00
#
_symmetry.space_group_name_H-M   'P 1'
#
loop_
_entity.id
_entity.type
_entity.pdbx_description
1 polymer ?
#
loop_
_entity_poly.entity_id
_entity_poly.type
_entity_poly.pdbx_seq_one_letter_code
_entity_poly.pdbx_strand_id
1 'polypeptide(L)'
;MKKRGIYFLATVSLLVIVFGIIGVLAQSSNDSDSAGTCSDSQAILTLSKLTNAHAGTPDQSNHSVSVCYNSVFNRQYTGPNPSVCKNDSSNLVLILSAGKNAHAKAPGMAINSGEVPVCYGDLSCRVVEGECNSSIGEKRIVGLSDYEDAHLSLLKSNNYGKNICCTTSSVGGNASLSISISKPKMWENFTTSQVIDFEVEIANSSSLGSDVDIIWNFGDGNSTSIISCISKGKCNIKHIYTEQAHYTINANAKKQNSGQTSNDHVDILVYSNGLNKFAIISEPEFGQVIPSSTPVSFNGNQSFISQCGNSCPAGKECYIIPNSQLICYSFAKPGRIDLNETLGSYLFWFNWTFDRGKGNADDKSIMGTWNFNYTDVVAFDRTFFAEGNHTATLMVGYESTS
;
A
#
# COMPACT_ATOMS: atom_id res chain seq x y z
N MET A 1 -5.25 58.24 -22.54
CA MET A 1 -5.02 57.15 -23.51
C MET A 1 -4.96 55.82 -22.76
N LYS A 2 -5.54 54.77 -23.34
CA LYS A 2 -5.44 53.33 -23.00
C LYS A 2 -6.09 52.83 -21.69
N LYS A 3 -7.43 52.75 -21.72
CA LYS A 3 -8.23 51.72 -21.04
C LYS A 3 -8.54 50.58 -22.02
N ARG A 4 -7.68 49.57 -22.14
CA ARG A 4 -7.97 48.32 -22.86
C ARG A 4 -7.08 47.20 -22.31
N GLY A 5 -7.60 46.38 -21.39
CA GLY A 5 -6.82 45.26 -20.85
C GLY A 5 -7.50 44.37 -19.81
N ILE A 6 -8.84 44.39 -19.67
CA ILE A 6 -9.54 43.58 -18.65
C ILE A 6 -10.62 42.65 -19.24
N TYR A 7 -11.00 42.82 -20.51
CA TYR A 7 -12.10 42.03 -21.10
C TYR A 7 -11.70 40.68 -21.72
N PHE A 8 -10.42 40.29 -21.70
CA PHE A 8 -9.98 39.05 -22.36
C PHE A 8 -9.84 37.84 -21.42
N LEU A 9 -9.94 38.02 -20.11
CA LEU A 9 -9.84 36.92 -19.13
C LEU A 9 -11.20 36.37 -18.68
N ALA A 10 -12.30 37.12 -18.88
CA ALA A 10 -13.63 36.68 -18.45
C ALA A 10 -14.34 35.73 -19.44
N THR A 11 -13.95 35.71 -20.72
CA THR A 11 -14.59 34.86 -21.73
C THR A 11 -13.96 33.47 -21.84
N VAL A 12 -12.72 33.28 -21.39
CA VAL A 12 -12.06 31.96 -21.39
C VAL A 12 -12.47 31.11 -20.18
N SER A 13 -12.80 31.72 -19.03
CA SER A 13 -13.31 30.98 -17.86
C SER A 13 -14.74 30.45 -18.04
N LEU A 14 -15.58 31.08 -18.87
CA LEU A 14 -16.95 30.62 -19.08
C LEU A 14 -17.04 29.42 -20.04
N LEU A 15 -16.05 29.24 -20.92
CA LEU A 15 -16.01 28.10 -21.84
C LEU A 15 -15.51 26.80 -21.16
N VAL A 16 -14.75 26.90 -20.07
CA VAL A 16 -14.30 25.72 -19.30
C VAL A 16 -15.41 25.18 -18.39
N ILE A 17 -16.35 26.02 -17.96
CA ILE A 17 -17.47 25.58 -17.09
C ILE A 17 -18.57 24.88 -17.90
N VAL A 18 -18.77 25.21 -19.18
CA VAL A 18 -19.77 24.55 -20.03
C VAL A 18 -19.28 23.19 -20.56
N PHE A 19 -17.97 22.95 -20.68
CA PHE A 19 -17.43 21.63 -21.00
C PHE A 19 -17.07 20.76 -19.79
N GLY A 20 -17.00 21.33 -18.57
CA GLY A 20 -16.71 20.60 -17.33
C GLY A 20 -17.88 19.81 -16.73
N ILE A 21 -19.11 20.01 -17.21
CA ILE A 21 -20.33 19.40 -16.63
C ILE A 21 -20.82 18.18 -17.44
N ILE A 22 -20.25 17.88 -18.62
CA ILE A 22 -20.65 16.75 -19.47
C ILE A 22 -19.71 15.53 -19.31
N GLY A 23 -18.86 15.54 -18.28
CA GLY A 23 -17.82 14.53 -18.05
C GLY A 23 -18.12 13.49 -16.95
N VAL A 24 -19.32 13.45 -16.37
CA VAL A 24 -19.73 12.29 -15.56
C VAL A 24 -20.27 11.25 -16.53
N LEU A 25 -19.36 10.65 -17.30
CA LEU A 25 -19.63 9.39 -17.96
C LEU A 25 -20.00 8.41 -16.86
N ALA A 26 -21.25 7.94 -16.91
CA ALA A 26 -21.65 6.72 -16.26
C ALA A 26 -20.60 5.66 -16.59
N GLN A 27 -19.73 5.34 -15.62
CA GLN A 27 -19.11 4.04 -15.58
C GLN A 27 -20.26 3.08 -15.31
N SER A 28 -20.99 2.69 -16.37
CA SER A 28 -21.61 1.38 -16.33
C SER A 28 -20.43 0.44 -16.24
N SER A 29 -20.21 -0.09 -15.04
CA SER A 29 -19.48 -1.34 -14.88
C SER A 29 -20.24 -2.33 -15.75
N ASN A 30 -19.80 -2.47 -17.01
CA ASN A 30 -20.15 -3.59 -17.83
C ASN A 30 -19.51 -4.78 -17.10
N ASP A 31 -20.24 -5.29 -16.10
CA ASP A 31 -20.18 -6.68 -15.63
C ASP A 31 -20.37 -7.49 -16.92
N SER A 32 -19.27 -7.67 -17.63
CA SER A 32 -19.22 -8.57 -18.76
C SER A 32 -19.35 -9.92 -18.09
N ASP A 33 -20.58 -10.42 -18.04
CA ASP A 33 -20.92 -11.80 -17.73
C ASP A 33 -20.22 -12.67 -18.77
N SER A 34 -18.90 -12.78 -18.69
CA SER A 34 -18.08 -13.40 -19.71
C SER A 34 -18.24 -14.90 -19.56
N ALA A 35 -19.09 -15.48 -20.39
CA ALA A 35 -18.96 -16.88 -20.77
C ALA A 35 -17.57 -17.04 -21.40
N GLY A 36 -16.62 -17.53 -20.61
CA GLY A 36 -15.23 -17.73 -21.02
C GLY A 36 -14.81 -19.17 -20.78
N THR A 37 -13.76 -19.59 -21.48
CA THR A 37 -13.08 -20.85 -21.20
C THR A 37 -12.38 -20.71 -19.85
N CYS A 38 -12.77 -21.49 -18.85
CA CYS A 38 -12.06 -21.52 -17.58
C CYS A 38 -10.74 -22.27 -17.77
N SER A 39 -9.68 -21.88 -17.07
CA SER A 39 -8.51 -22.77 -16.90
C SER A 39 -8.92 -23.99 -16.07
N ASP A 40 -8.19 -25.12 -16.22
CA ASP A 40 -8.57 -26.49 -15.80
C ASP A 40 -8.94 -26.72 -14.31
N SER A 41 -8.90 -25.71 -13.45
CA SER A 41 -9.35 -25.76 -12.05
C SER A 41 -10.30 -24.65 -11.65
N GLN A 42 -10.71 -23.78 -12.58
CA GLN A 42 -11.47 -22.57 -12.27
C GLN A 42 -12.97 -22.69 -12.52
N ALA A 43 -13.42 -23.75 -13.17
CA ALA A 43 -14.84 -23.95 -13.51
C ALA A 43 -15.65 -24.38 -12.29
N ILE A 44 -16.62 -23.55 -11.89
CA ILE A 44 -17.58 -23.85 -10.81
C ILE A 44 -18.66 -24.79 -11.33
N LEU A 45 -19.25 -24.45 -12.48
CA LEU A 45 -20.24 -25.25 -13.19
C LEU A 45 -20.26 -24.88 -14.68
N THR A 46 -20.97 -25.67 -15.48
CA THR A 46 -21.19 -25.40 -16.91
C THR A 46 -22.67 -25.22 -17.21
N LEU A 47 -22.98 -24.39 -18.21
CA LEU A 47 -24.33 -24.06 -18.66
C LEU A 47 -24.46 -24.31 -20.17
N SER A 48 -25.62 -24.82 -20.57
CA SER A 48 -25.98 -25.00 -21.99
C SER A 48 -26.05 -23.68 -22.78
N LYS A 49 -26.32 -22.55 -22.13
CA LYS A 49 -26.45 -21.19 -22.71
C LYS A 49 -26.45 -20.13 -21.59
N LEU A 50 -26.51 -18.85 -21.96
CA LEU A 50 -26.48 -17.73 -21.00
C LEU A 50 -27.76 -17.55 -20.17
N THR A 51 -28.93 -17.95 -20.68
CA THR A 51 -30.22 -17.81 -20.00
C THR A 51 -31.09 -19.04 -20.21
N ASN A 52 -32.02 -19.32 -19.29
CA ASN A 52 -32.93 -20.45 -19.38
C ASN A 52 -32.19 -21.79 -19.60
N ALA A 53 -31.02 -21.91 -18.97
CA ALA A 53 -30.03 -22.93 -19.25
C ALA A 53 -30.21 -24.12 -18.29
N HIS A 54 -30.02 -25.33 -18.84
CA HIS A 54 -29.65 -26.47 -18.01
C HIS A 54 -28.17 -26.40 -17.65
N ALA A 55 -27.84 -27.03 -16.54
CA ALA A 55 -26.52 -27.01 -15.93
C ALA A 55 -25.85 -28.39 -15.97
N GLY A 56 -24.53 -28.40 -15.76
CA GLY A 56 -23.72 -29.61 -15.68
C GLY A 56 -22.51 -29.39 -14.78
N THR A 57 -21.87 -30.50 -14.43
CA THR A 57 -20.60 -30.47 -13.70
C THR A 57 -19.50 -29.84 -14.56
N PRO A 58 -18.40 -29.36 -13.93
CA PRO A 58 -17.28 -28.71 -14.63
C PRO A 58 -16.64 -29.50 -15.77
N ASP A 59 -16.71 -30.83 -15.72
CA ASP A 59 -16.10 -31.78 -16.66
C ASP A 59 -16.98 -32.10 -17.89
N GLN A 60 -18.20 -31.53 -17.97
CA GLN A 60 -19.10 -31.78 -19.10
C GLN A 60 -18.71 -30.98 -20.35
N SER A 61 -18.45 -31.68 -21.45
CA SER A 61 -17.99 -31.10 -22.72
C SER A 61 -19.10 -30.56 -23.64
N ASN A 62 -20.36 -30.82 -23.32
CA ASN A 62 -21.51 -30.43 -24.16
C ASN A 62 -22.10 -29.06 -23.83
N HIS A 63 -21.49 -28.30 -22.93
CA HIS A 63 -21.94 -26.98 -22.50
C HIS A 63 -20.99 -25.90 -23.01
N SER A 64 -21.54 -24.88 -23.65
CA SER A 64 -20.76 -23.82 -24.29
C SER A 64 -20.40 -22.66 -23.35
N VAL A 65 -20.94 -22.65 -22.14
CA VAL A 65 -20.75 -21.59 -21.16
C VAL A 65 -20.21 -22.18 -19.86
N SER A 66 -19.11 -21.65 -19.35
CA SER A 66 -18.56 -22.03 -18.06
C SER A 66 -18.63 -20.87 -17.08
N VAL A 67 -18.99 -21.15 -15.83
CA VAL A 67 -18.98 -20.17 -14.74
C VAL A 67 -17.64 -20.29 -14.02
N CYS A 68 -16.74 -19.35 -14.26
CA CYS A 68 -15.38 -19.42 -13.75
C CYS A 68 -15.20 -18.62 -12.46
N TYR A 69 -14.59 -19.24 -11.44
CA TYR A 69 -14.26 -18.58 -10.18
C TYR A 69 -13.45 -17.30 -10.37
N ASN A 70 -12.45 -17.34 -11.24
CA ASN A 70 -11.61 -16.18 -11.52
C ASN A 70 -12.32 -15.05 -12.25
N SER A 71 -13.34 -15.34 -13.05
CA SER A 71 -14.19 -14.31 -13.64
C SER A 71 -15.10 -13.68 -12.60
N VAL A 72 -15.66 -14.48 -11.68
CA VAL A 72 -16.59 -13.99 -10.64
C VAL A 72 -15.88 -13.19 -9.55
N PHE A 73 -14.74 -13.68 -9.07
CA PHE A 73 -14.01 -13.12 -7.93
C PHE A 73 -12.74 -12.35 -8.33
N ASN A 74 -12.49 -12.19 -9.64
CA ASN A 74 -11.32 -11.52 -10.21
C ASN A 74 -9.97 -12.06 -9.70
N ARG A 75 -9.86 -13.38 -9.52
CA ARG A 75 -8.64 -14.06 -9.02
C ARG A 75 -8.65 -15.57 -9.23
N GLN A 76 -7.48 -16.20 -9.28
CA GLN A 76 -7.41 -17.66 -9.37
C GLN A 76 -7.63 -18.34 -8.00
N TYR A 77 -8.46 -19.38 -7.97
CA TYR A 77 -8.49 -20.31 -6.85
C TYR A 77 -7.25 -21.22 -6.89
N THR A 78 -6.49 -21.28 -5.79
CA THR A 78 -5.23 -22.05 -5.69
C THR A 78 -5.32 -23.26 -4.77
N GLY A 79 -6.46 -23.47 -4.11
CA GLY A 79 -6.66 -24.63 -3.24
C GLY A 79 -6.76 -25.95 -4.03
N PRO A 80 -6.44 -27.09 -3.39
CA PRO A 80 -6.54 -28.40 -4.04
C PRO A 80 -8.00 -28.80 -4.26
N ASN A 81 -8.26 -29.50 -5.37
CA ASN A 81 -9.54 -30.16 -5.67
C ASN A 81 -10.80 -29.30 -5.41
N PRO A 82 -10.95 -28.13 -6.07
CA PRO A 82 -12.04 -27.20 -5.78
C PRO A 82 -13.42 -27.86 -5.86
N SER A 83 -13.66 -28.76 -6.81
CA SER A 83 -15.00 -29.34 -7.02
C SER A 83 -15.42 -30.39 -5.97
N VAL A 84 -14.59 -30.72 -4.99
CA VAL A 84 -14.92 -31.72 -3.95
C VAL A 84 -15.80 -31.09 -2.87
N CYS A 85 -16.96 -31.69 -2.64
CA CYS A 85 -17.85 -31.29 -1.55
C CYS A 85 -17.26 -31.65 -0.18
N LYS A 86 -17.27 -30.69 0.73
CA LYS A 86 -16.93 -30.91 2.14
C LYS A 86 -18.02 -31.75 2.82
N ASN A 87 -17.64 -32.52 3.84
CA ASN A 87 -18.56 -33.39 4.59
C ASN A 87 -19.74 -32.63 5.23
N ASP A 88 -19.54 -31.35 5.57
CA ASP A 88 -20.55 -30.47 6.13
C ASP A 88 -21.33 -29.67 5.06
N SER A 89 -21.04 -29.89 3.78
CA SER A 89 -21.59 -29.12 2.65
C SER A 89 -21.35 -27.61 2.73
N SER A 90 -20.37 -27.15 3.53
CA SER A 90 -20.09 -25.71 3.69
C SER A 90 -19.65 -25.01 2.41
N ASN A 91 -19.20 -25.76 1.40
CA ASN A 91 -18.83 -25.28 0.07
C ASN A 91 -19.82 -25.63 -1.05
N LEU A 92 -21.05 -26.01 -0.69
CA LEU A 92 -22.12 -26.28 -1.65
C LEU A 92 -22.56 -24.99 -2.35
N VAL A 93 -22.53 -24.99 -3.67
CA VAL A 93 -22.98 -23.90 -4.53
C VAL A 93 -24.45 -24.09 -4.91
N LEU A 94 -24.79 -25.28 -5.41
CA LEU A 94 -26.15 -25.68 -5.79
C LEU A 94 -26.23 -27.21 -5.94
N ILE A 95 -27.42 -27.75 -6.17
CA ILE A 95 -27.66 -29.18 -6.37
C ILE A 95 -28.22 -29.37 -7.79
N LEU A 96 -27.74 -30.37 -8.53
CA LEU A 96 -28.23 -30.71 -9.87
C LEU A 96 -29.08 -31.98 -9.83
N SER A 97 -30.13 -32.06 -10.64
CA SER A 97 -30.94 -33.28 -10.77
C SER A 97 -30.20 -34.45 -11.43
N ALA A 98 -29.10 -34.19 -12.14
CA ALA A 98 -28.19 -35.16 -12.74
C ALA A 98 -26.82 -34.51 -13.03
N GLY A 99 -25.81 -35.30 -13.42
CA GLY A 99 -24.48 -34.74 -13.76
C GLY A 99 -24.44 -33.90 -15.04
N LYS A 100 -25.45 -34.01 -15.91
CA LYS A 100 -25.50 -33.34 -17.21
C LYS A 100 -26.91 -32.91 -17.58
N ASN A 101 -27.02 -31.79 -18.30
CA ASN A 101 -28.27 -31.23 -18.83
C ASN A 101 -29.38 -31.20 -17.76
N ALA A 102 -28.99 -30.81 -16.55
CA ALA A 102 -29.80 -30.94 -15.36
C ALA A 102 -30.47 -29.63 -14.98
N HIS A 103 -31.59 -29.76 -14.28
CA HIS A 103 -32.20 -28.66 -13.55
C HIS A 103 -31.46 -28.48 -12.22
N ALA A 104 -31.54 -27.28 -11.67
CA ALA A 104 -30.86 -26.91 -10.44
C ALA A 104 -31.83 -26.79 -9.25
N LYS A 105 -31.28 -26.98 -8.06
CA LYS A 105 -31.95 -26.79 -6.79
C LYS A 105 -31.06 -25.92 -5.91
N ALA A 106 -31.69 -25.06 -5.12
CA ALA A 106 -31.02 -24.12 -4.25
C ALA A 106 -30.09 -24.82 -3.22
N PRO A 107 -28.94 -24.21 -2.86
CA PRO A 107 -28.14 -24.64 -1.72
C PRO A 107 -28.97 -24.56 -0.42
N GLY A 108 -28.76 -25.53 0.47
CA GLY A 108 -29.50 -25.65 1.74
C GLY A 108 -30.75 -26.53 1.67
N MET A 109 -31.12 -27.00 0.48
CA MET A 109 -32.17 -28.01 0.34
C MET A 109 -31.60 -29.43 0.52
N ALA A 110 -32.46 -30.40 0.82
CA ALA A 110 -32.06 -31.79 0.95
C ALA A 110 -31.57 -32.35 -0.39
N ILE A 111 -30.44 -33.06 -0.35
CA ILE A 111 -29.86 -33.78 -1.48
C ILE A 111 -30.48 -35.18 -1.52
N ASN A 112 -31.23 -35.48 -2.57
CA ASN A 112 -31.86 -36.77 -2.78
C ASN A 112 -30.91 -37.76 -3.50
N SER A 113 -31.25 -39.05 -3.44
CA SER A 113 -30.53 -40.08 -4.18
C SER A 113 -30.57 -39.80 -5.69
N GLY A 114 -29.40 -39.76 -6.32
CA GLY A 114 -29.23 -39.48 -7.76
C GLY A 114 -28.98 -38.00 -8.10
N GLU A 115 -29.21 -37.08 -7.17
CA GLU A 115 -28.84 -35.68 -7.34
C GLU A 115 -27.31 -35.51 -7.20
N VAL A 116 -26.76 -34.50 -7.89
CA VAL A 116 -25.32 -34.22 -7.94
C VAL A 116 -25.06 -32.86 -7.30
N PRO A 117 -24.42 -32.80 -6.12
CA PRO A 117 -24.05 -31.53 -5.51
C PRO A 117 -22.92 -30.87 -6.30
N VAL A 118 -23.05 -29.58 -6.56
CA VAL A 118 -21.99 -28.74 -7.12
C VAL A 118 -21.36 -27.98 -5.97
N CYS A 119 -20.12 -28.31 -5.66
CA CYS A 119 -19.34 -27.65 -4.62
C CYS A 119 -18.12 -26.96 -5.22
N TYR A 120 -17.62 -25.93 -4.56
CA TYR A 120 -16.42 -25.25 -5.04
C TYR A 120 -15.58 -24.64 -3.92
N GLY A 121 -14.39 -25.20 -3.72
CA GLY A 121 -13.29 -24.64 -2.95
C GLY A 121 -13.70 -24.16 -1.57
N ASP A 122 -13.57 -22.86 -1.37
CA ASP A 122 -13.90 -22.14 -0.14
C ASP A 122 -15.12 -21.23 -0.28
N LEU A 123 -15.96 -21.47 -1.29
CA LEU A 123 -17.21 -20.71 -1.43
C LEU A 123 -18.13 -21.00 -0.24
N SER A 124 -18.91 -20.00 0.16
CA SER A 124 -20.04 -20.15 1.05
C SER A 124 -21.23 -19.46 0.41
N CYS A 125 -22.21 -20.26 -0.02
CA CYS A 125 -23.28 -19.82 -0.90
C CYS A 125 -24.65 -19.90 -0.24
N ARG A 126 -25.54 -18.97 -0.62
CA ARG A 126 -26.95 -18.96 -0.26
C ARG A 126 -27.79 -18.43 -1.41
N VAL A 127 -29.09 -18.72 -1.40
CA VAL A 127 -30.05 -18.06 -2.29
C VAL A 127 -30.54 -16.77 -1.67
N VAL A 128 -30.62 -15.73 -2.50
CA VAL A 128 -31.17 -14.41 -2.14
C VAL A 128 -32.23 -14.02 -3.17
N GLU A 129 -33.36 -13.51 -2.71
CA GLU A 129 -34.29 -12.81 -3.58
C GLU A 129 -33.83 -11.36 -3.75
N GLY A 130 -33.43 -10.97 -4.96
CA GLY A 130 -32.80 -9.68 -5.26
C GLY A 130 -31.27 -9.74 -5.38
N GLU A 131 -30.59 -8.61 -5.15
CA GLU A 131 -29.14 -8.48 -5.36
C GLU A 131 -28.30 -9.13 -4.26
N CYS A 132 -27.10 -9.62 -4.62
CA CYS A 132 -26.13 -10.13 -3.67
C CYS A 132 -25.55 -9.01 -2.79
N ASN A 133 -25.22 -9.32 -1.53
CA ASN A 133 -24.72 -8.33 -0.59
C ASN A 133 -23.23 -8.02 -0.84
N SER A 134 -22.96 -7.01 -1.67
CA SER A 134 -21.60 -6.56 -1.97
C SER A 134 -20.84 -6.06 -0.75
N SER A 135 -21.52 -5.59 0.30
CA SER A 135 -20.89 -5.07 1.53
C SER A 135 -20.17 -6.14 2.34
N ILE A 136 -20.52 -7.41 2.14
CA ILE A 136 -19.83 -8.57 2.74
C ILE A 136 -19.05 -9.38 1.70
N GLY A 137 -18.86 -8.84 0.49
CA GLY A 137 -18.11 -9.48 -0.58
C GLY A 137 -18.84 -10.61 -1.30
N GLU A 138 -20.17 -10.70 -1.21
CA GLU A 138 -20.91 -11.67 -2.02
C GLU A 138 -20.84 -11.33 -3.51
N LYS A 139 -20.72 -12.37 -4.33
CA LYS A 139 -20.82 -12.30 -5.78
C LYS A 139 -21.91 -13.24 -6.27
N ARG A 140 -22.63 -12.81 -7.31
CA ARG A 140 -23.62 -13.63 -7.98
C ARG A 140 -22.91 -14.68 -8.84
N ILE A 141 -23.26 -15.95 -8.63
CA ILE A 141 -22.80 -17.05 -9.47
C ILE A 141 -23.76 -17.25 -10.65
N VAL A 142 -25.06 -17.41 -10.35
CA VAL A 142 -26.15 -17.61 -11.32
C VAL A 142 -27.47 -17.13 -10.71
N GLY A 143 -28.45 -16.83 -11.56
CA GLY A 143 -29.87 -16.72 -11.16
C GLY A 143 -30.62 -18.04 -11.38
N LEU A 144 -31.64 -18.29 -10.56
CA LEU A 144 -32.55 -19.43 -10.61
C LEU A 144 -33.97 -18.97 -11.00
N SER A 145 -34.66 -19.75 -11.83
CA SER A 145 -36.10 -19.54 -12.06
C SER A 145 -36.96 -19.87 -10.82
N ASP A 146 -36.57 -20.89 -10.05
CA ASP A 146 -37.25 -21.31 -8.82
C ASP A 146 -36.26 -21.89 -7.78
N TYR A 147 -36.73 -22.35 -6.61
CA TYR A 147 -35.88 -23.01 -5.60
C TYR A 147 -35.58 -24.47 -5.93
N GLU A 148 -36.52 -25.15 -6.58
CA GLU A 148 -36.40 -26.53 -7.08
C GLU A 148 -36.66 -26.56 -8.57
N ASP A 149 -36.11 -27.56 -9.26
CA ASP A 149 -36.33 -27.78 -10.69
C ASP A 149 -36.02 -26.55 -11.56
N ALA A 150 -35.04 -25.75 -11.13
CA ALA A 150 -34.77 -24.43 -11.67
C ALA A 150 -33.92 -24.49 -12.93
N HIS A 151 -34.24 -23.61 -13.87
CA HIS A 151 -33.33 -23.25 -14.95
C HIS A 151 -32.38 -22.13 -14.47
N LEU A 152 -31.19 -22.06 -15.06
CA LEU A 152 -30.14 -21.13 -14.68
C LEU A 152 -29.99 -19.96 -15.67
N SER A 153 -29.47 -18.84 -15.17
CA SER A 153 -29.11 -17.69 -15.99
C SER A 153 -27.89 -16.96 -15.45
N LEU A 154 -27.00 -16.55 -16.36
CA LEU A 154 -25.94 -15.59 -16.06
C LEU A 154 -26.37 -14.15 -16.29
N LEU A 155 -27.36 -13.88 -17.13
CA LEU A 155 -27.81 -12.50 -17.33
C LEU A 155 -28.66 -12.04 -16.15
N LYS A 156 -28.43 -10.82 -15.66
CA LYS A 156 -29.28 -10.19 -14.62
C LYS A 156 -30.68 -9.80 -15.16
N SER A 157 -30.79 -9.53 -16.46
CA SER A 157 -31.99 -8.96 -17.09
C SER A 157 -33.16 -9.93 -17.33
N ASN A 158 -33.02 -11.22 -16.98
CA ASN A 158 -33.96 -12.25 -17.39
C ASN A 158 -35.07 -12.57 -16.36
N ASN A 159 -35.27 -11.70 -15.37
CA ASN A 159 -36.27 -11.81 -14.30
C ASN A 159 -36.12 -13.03 -13.36
N TYR A 160 -34.95 -13.68 -13.31
CA TYR A 160 -34.69 -14.72 -12.31
C TYR A 160 -34.38 -14.03 -10.98
N GLY A 161 -35.43 -13.79 -10.20
CA GLY A 161 -35.36 -13.02 -8.96
C GLY A 161 -34.58 -13.69 -7.83
N LYS A 162 -34.27 -14.99 -7.96
CA LYS A 162 -33.51 -15.78 -6.99
C LYS A 162 -32.07 -15.91 -7.46
N ASN A 163 -31.10 -15.44 -6.69
CA ASN A 163 -29.68 -15.47 -7.06
C ASN A 163 -28.88 -16.35 -6.11
N ILE A 164 -28.01 -17.19 -6.66
CA ILE A 164 -26.96 -17.89 -5.92
C ILE A 164 -25.87 -16.87 -5.64
N CYS A 165 -25.81 -16.39 -4.39
CA CYS A 165 -24.82 -15.45 -3.92
C CYS A 165 -23.79 -16.19 -3.08
N CYS A 166 -22.52 -16.07 -3.44
CA CYS A 166 -21.43 -16.71 -2.72
C CYS A 166 -20.42 -15.69 -2.20
N THR A 167 -19.99 -15.88 -0.96
CA THR A 167 -18.72 -15.34 -0.48
C THR A 167 -17.64 -16.38 -0.65
N THR A 168 -16.40 -15.99 -0.44
CA THR A 168 -15.26 -16.90 -0.36
C THR A 168 -14.40 -16.42 0.79
N SER A 169 -13.95 -17.35 1.65
CA SER A 169 -13.11 -17.01 2.80
C SER A 169 -11.84 -16.25 2.38
N SER A 170 -11.39 -16.47 1.15
CA SER A 170 -10.24 -15.80 0.61
C SER A 170 -10.56 -14.33 0.19
N VAL A 171 -11.83 -13.93 -0.07
CA VAL A 171 -12.22 -12.51 -0.36
C VAL A 171 -12.66 -11.77 0.93
N GLY A 172 -13.05 -12.49 1.98
CA GLY A 172 -13.80 -11.93 3.11
C GLY A 172 -13.00 -11.53 4.35
N GLY A 173 -11.67 -11.56 4.32
CA GLY A 173 -10.91 -10.89 5.35
C GLY A 173 -11.02 -9.38 5.15
N ASN A 174 -11.77 -8.68 6.01
CA ASN A 174 -11.47 -7.28 6.34
C ASN A 174 -10.09 -7.18 7.04
N ALA A 175 -9.11 -7.94 6.55
CA ALA A 175 -7.73 -7.85 6.95
C ALA A 175 -7.31 -6.42 6.63
N SER A 176 -7.06 -5.67 7.69
CA SER A 176 -6.46 -4.36 7.59
C SER A 176 -5.15 -4.50 6.84
N LEU A 177 -4.96 -3.69 5.81
CA LEU A 177 -3.67 -3.54 5.18
C LEU A 177 -2.66 -3.12 6.25
N SER A 178 -1.59 -3.89 6.39
CA SER A 178 -0.45 -3.56 7.24
C SER A 178 0.81 -3.95 6.50
N ILE A 179 1.78 -3.04 6.45
CA ILE A 179 3.08 -3.27 5.83
C ILE A 179 4.19 -3.03 6.83
N SER A 180 5.34 -3.67 6.58
CA SER A 180 6.59 -3.36 7.26
C SER A 180 7.77 -3.46 6.30
N ILE A 181 8.66 -2.48 6.30
CA ILE A 181 9.92 -2.51 5.56
C ILE A 181 10.86 -3.49 6.28
N SER A 182 11.14 -4.62 5.64
CA SER A 182 11.98 -5.67 6.23
C SER A 182 13.47 -5.48 5.91
N LYS A 183 13.78 -4.78 4.80
CA LYS A 183 15.12 -4.30 4.45
C LYS A 183 15.06 -2.91 3.80
N PRO A 184 16.04 -2.04 4.06
CA PRO A 184 17.15 -2.20 5.02
C PRO A 184 16.66 -2.19 6.48
N LYS A 185 17.56 -2.40 7.45
CA LYS A 185 17.25 -2.18 8.88
C LYS A 185 17.45 -0.72 9.26
N MET A 186 16.78 -0.32 10.34
CA MET A 186 16.90 1.02 10.91
C MET A 186 18.38 1.33 11.24
N TRP A 187 18.87 2.48 10.76
CA TRP A 187 20.24 2.96 10.88
C TRP A 187 21.30 2.09 10.18
N GLU A 188 20.92 1.29 9.19
CA GLU A 188 21.89 0.53 8.41
C GLU A 188 22.76 1.46 7.53
N ASN A 189 24.05 1.12 7.43
CA ASN A 189 25.07 1.94 6.77
C ASN A 189 25.37 1.45 5.35
N PHE A 190 25.38 2.37 4.40
CA PHE A 190 25.66 2.12 2.98
C PHE A 190 26.68 3.10 2.44
N THR A 191 27.19 2.86 1.23
CA THR A 191 28.03 3.83 0.51
C THR A 191 27.32 4.43 -0.69
N THR A 192 27.72 5.62 -1.10
CA THR A 192 27.27 6.21 -2.37
C THR A 192 27.56 5.26 -3.53
N SER A 193 26.67 5.19 -4.52
CA SER A 193 26.72 4.26 -5.66
C SER A 193 26.50 2.78 -5.34
N GLN A 194 26.25 2.42 -4.09
CA GLN A 194 25.83 1.07 -3.73
C GLN A 194 24.37 0.84 -4.13
N VAL A 195 24.08 -0.32 -4.73
CA VAL A 195 22.70 -0.77 -4.96
C VAL A 195 22.15 -1.29 -3.64
N ILE A 196 21.05 -0.68 -3.18
CA ILE A 196 20.38 -1.05 -1.93
C ILE A 196 19.06 -1.73 -2.27
N ASP A 197 18.83 -2.90 -1.69
CA ASP A 197 17.58 -3.65 -1.77
C ASP A 197 16.60 -3.14 -0.70
N PHE A 198 15.41 -2.72 -1.15
CA PHE A 198 14.29 -2.35 -0.31
C PHE A 198 13.21 -3.43 -0.41
N GLU A 199 12.94 -4.08 0.72
CA GLU A 199 11.98 -5.17 0.82
C GLU A 199 10.84 -4.77 1.75
N VAL A 200 9.61 -5.07 1.33
CA VAL A 200 8.40 -4.81 2.12
C VAL A 200 7.64 -6.11 2.34
N GLU A 201 7.26 -6.33 3.59
CA GLU A 201 6.37 -7.40 3.99
C GLU A 201 4.95 -6.86 4.10
N ILE A 202 3.99 -7.57 3.50
CA ILE A 202 2.57 -7.24 3.58
C ILE A 202 1.90 -8.31 4.44
N ALA A 203 1.43 -7.91 5.62
CA ALA A 203 0.79 -8.84 6.54
C ALA A 203 -0.51 -9.40 5.94
N ASN A 204 -0.70 -10.71 6.07
CA ASN A 204 -1.90 -11.41 5.58
C ASN A 204 -2.22 -11.14 4.11
N SER A 205 -1.21 -11.00 3.24
CA SER A 205 -1.37 -10.65 1.83
C SER A 205 -2.36 -11.57 1.08
N SER A 206 -2.40 -12.87 1.41
CA SER A 206 -3.35 -13.85 0.86
C SER A 206 -4.81 -13.58 1.23
N SER A 207 -5.06 -12.87 2.34
CA SER A 207 -6.37 -12.63 2.92
C SER A 207 -6.88 -11.21 2.70
N LEU A 208 -6.11 -10.34 2.02
CA LEU A 208 -6.53 -8.96 1.74
C LEU A 208 -7.70 -8.89 0.77
N GLY A 209 -7.91 -9.90 -0.09
CA GLY A 209 -9.01 -9.93 -1.05
C GLY A 209 -8.87 -8.95 -2.23
N SER A 210 -7.86 -8.09 -2.24
CA SER A 210 -7.48 -7.25 -3.36
C SER A 210 -5.96 -7.02 -3.40
N ASP A 211 -5.47 -6.55 -4.55
CA ASP A 211 -4.06 -6.24 -4.71
C ASP A 211 -3.67 -4.92 -4.00
N VAL A 212 -2.37 -4.66 -3.91
CA VAL A 212 -1.80 -3.50 -3.23
C VAL A 212 -0.88 -2.75 -4.19
N ASP A 213 -1.05 -1.43 -4.23
CA ASP A 213 -0.14 -0.50 -4.87
C ASP A 213 0.81 0.06 -3.81
N ILE A 214 2.11 0.16 -4.11
CA ILE A 214 3.11 0.69 -3.18
C ILE A 214 3.83 1.87 -3.83
N ILE A 215 3.92 2.98 -3.10
CA ILE A 215 4.72 4.14 -3.45
C ILE A 215 5.92 4.19 -2.52
N TRP A 216 7.11 4.02 -3.08
CA TRP A 216 8.38 4.20 -2.40
C TRP A 216 8.85 5.64 -2.55
N ASN A 217 9.16 6.32 -1.45
CA ASN A 217 9.80 7.62 -1.42
C ASN A 217 11.16 7.47 -0.76
N PHE A 218 12.24 7.81 -1.46
CA PHE A 218 13.61 7.48 -1.05
C PHE A 218 14.31 8.58 -0.23
N GLY A 219 13.63 9.70 0.05
CA GLY A 219 14.19 10.81 0.82
C GLY A 219 15.16 11.72 0.06
N ASP A 220 15.53 11.37 -1.18
CA ASP A 220 16.42 12.12 -2.08
C ASP A 220 15.66 12.90 -3.17
N GLY A 221 14.34 13.00 -3.04
CA GLY A 221 13.44 13.58 -4.04
C GLY A 221 12.96 12.60 -5.11
N ASN A 222 13.52 11.38 -5.16
CA ASN A 222 13.03 10.33 -6.05
C ASN A 222 11.90 9.52 -5.38
N SER A 223 10.97 9.06 -6.22
CA SER A 223 9.93 8.12 -5.82
C SER A 223 9.65 7.11 -6.93
N THR A 224 9.07 5.96 -6.58
CA THR A 224 8.66 4.95 -7.55
C THR A 224 7.37 4.30 -7.10
N SER A 225 6.45 4.06 -8.05
CA SER A 225 5.18 3.36 -7.80
C SER A 225 5.19 1.97 -8.41
N ILE A 226 4.80 0.99 -7.60
CA ILE A 226 4.61 -0.40 -7.99
C ILE A 226 3.11 -0.70 -7.89
N ILE A 227 2.50 -1.04 -9.03
CA ILE A 227 1.06 -1.30 -9.12
C ILE A 227 0.81 -2.80 -9.12
N SER A 228 -0.19 -3.24 -8.35
CA SER A 228 -0.59 -4.64 -8.24
C SER A 228 0.56 -5.55 -7.80
N CYS A 229 1.22 -5.18 -6.70
CA CYS A 229 2.49 -5.78 -6.32
C CYS A 229 2.36 -7.24 -5.84
N ILE A 230 1.21 -7.61 -5.25
CA ILE A 230 0.95 -8.97 -4.75
C ILE A 230 0.75 -9.92 -5.93
N SER A 231 -0.15 -9.61 -6.88
CA SER A 231 -0.41 -10.51 -8.01
C SER A 231 0.80 -10.64 -8.95
N LYS A 232 1.64 -9.60 -9.04
CA LYS A 232 2.88 -9.63 -9.85
C LYS A 232 4.08 -10.20 -9.11
N GLY A 233 3.99 -10.42 -7.79
CA GLY A 233 5.12 -10.88 -6.97
C GLY A 233 6.31 -9.91 -6.96
N LYS A 234 6.07 -8.60 -7.06
CA LYS A 234 7.12 -7.57 -7.24
C LYS A 234 6.89 -6.36 -6.32
N CYS A 235 6.85 -6.55 -5.01
CA CYS A 235 6.70 -5.43 -4.06
C CYS A 235 8.04 -4.76 -3.70
N ASN A 236 9.16 -5.44 -3.96
CA ASN A 236 10.50 -4.99 -3.61
C ASN A 236 11.13 -4.14 -4.72
N ILE A 237 12.03 -3.25 -4.35
CA ILE A 237 12.71 -2.32 -5.27
C ILE A 237 14.19 -2.16 -4.93
N LYS A 238 14.98 -1.74 -5.90
CA LYS A 238 16.38 -1.36 -5.73
C LYS A 238 16.53 0.14 -5.95
N HIS A 239 17.38 0.79 -5.16
CA HIS A 239 17.73 2.20 -5.33
C HIS A 239 19.23 2.44 -5.16
N ILE A 240 19.73 3.53 -5.72
CA ILE A 240 21.14 3.95 -5.63
C ILE A 240 21.18 5.42 -5.22
N TYR A 241 21.88 5.72 -4.12
CA TYR A 241 22.13 7.09 -3.69
C TYR A 241 23.46 7.61 -4.25
N THR A 242 23.46 8.86 -4.72
CA THR A 242 24.65 9.51 -5.31
C THR A 242 25.35 10.46 -4.35
N GLU A 243 24.65 10.89 -3.30
CA GLU A 243 25.17 11.81 -2.29
C GLU A 243 25.23 11.15 -0.92
N GLN A 244 26.14 11.63 -0.08
CA GLN A 244 26.16 11.24 1.33
C GLN A 244 25.07 11.99 2.08
N ALA A 245 24.29 11.28 2.88
CA ALA A 245 23.26 11.88 3.72
C ALA A 245 22.64 10.84 4.67
N HIS A 246 21.86 11.35 5.60
CA HIS A 246 20.82 10.58 6.27
C HIS A 246 19.56 10.62 5.38
N TYR A 247 18.99 9.46 5.08
CA TYR A 247 17.78 9.34 4.27
C TYR A 247 16.70 8.60 5.04
N THR A 248 15.50 9.19 5.06
CA THR A 248 14.28 8.54 5.51
C THR A 248 13.53 8.00 4.31
N ILE A 249 13.40 6.68 4.23
CA ILE A 249 12.68 5.98 3.18
C ILE A 249 11.29 5.65 3.69
N ASN A 250 10.27 6.00 2.93
CA ASN A 250 8.87 5.76 3.27
C ASN A 250 8.19 4.91 2.20
N ALA A 251 7.62 3.78 2.61
CA ALA A 251 6.74 2.97 1.79
C ALA A 251 5.30 3.29 2.14
N ASN A 252 4.51 3.72 1.16
CA ASN A 252 3.07 3.91 1.32
C ASN A 252 2.32 2.88 0.47
N ALA A 253 1.66 1.95 1.13
CA ALA A 253 0.81 0.95 0.51
C ALA A 253 -0.65 1.40 0.49
N LYS A 254 -1.31 1.19 -0.65
CA LYS A 254 -2.73 1.42 -0.85
C LYS A 254 -3.38 0.15 -1.38
N LYS A 255 -4.39 -0.33 -0.68
CA LYS A 255 -5.15 -1.51 -1.09
C LYS A 255 -6.12 -1.13 -2.22
N GLN A 256 -6.00 -1.78 -3.38
CA GLN A 256 -6.83 -1.52 -4.55
C GLN A 256 -8.32 -1.74 -4.23
N ASN A 257 -9.19 -0.93 -4.85
CA ASN A 257 -10.64 -0.94 -4.64
C ASN A 257 -11.08 -0.64 -3.20
N SER A 258 -10.19 -0.08 -2.37
CA SER A 258 -10.50 0.39 -1.03
C SER A 258 -9.84 1.74 -0.74
N GLY A 259 -10.28 2.41 0.33
CA GLY A 259 -9.59 3.57 0.89
C GLY A 259 -8.47 3.21 1.87
N GLN A 260 -8.20 1.92 2.13
CA GLN A 260 -7.22 1.51 3.13
C GLN A 260 -5.80 1.83 2.65
N THR A 261 -5.04 2.48 3.53
CA THR A 261 -3.61 2.74 3.36
C THR A 261 -2.86 2.25 4.58
N SER A 262 -1.61 1.90 4.38
CA SER A 262 -0.66 1.59 5.44
C SER A 262 0.70 2.16 5.01
N ASN A 263 1.47 2.65 5.95
CA ASN A 263 2.81 3.12 5.68
C ASN A 263 3.78 2.55 6.70
N ASP A 264 5.04 2.49 6.29
CA ASP A 264 6.17 2.22 7.17
C ASP A 264 7.39 2.97 6.66
N HIS A 265 8.36 3.20 7.53
CA HIS A 265 9.58 3.93 7.19
C HIS A 265 10.85 3.27 7.75
N VAL A 266 11.96 3.56 7.09
CA VAL A 266 13.29 3.19 7.57
C VAL A 266 14.28 4.32 7.33
N ASP A 267 15.13 4.58 8.31
CA ASP A 267 16.25 5.50 8.18
C ASP A 267 17.54 4.74 7.87
N ILE A 268 18.33 5.29 6.94
CA ILE A 268 19.65 4.77 6.60
C ILE A 268 20.69 5.88 6.55
N LEU A 269 21.96 5.49 6.63
CA LEU A 269 23.09 6.39 6.51
C LEU A 269 23.91 6.03 5.27
N VAL A 270 24.06 6.97 4.34
CA VAL A 270 24.86 6.79 3.13
C VAL A 270 26.15 7.59 3.26
N TYR A 271 27.28 6.90 3.20
CA TYR A 271 28.62 7.45 3.36
C TYR A 271 29.33 7.62 2.01
N SER A 272 30.24 8.57 1.96
CA SER A 272 31.18 8.79 0.86
C SER A 272 32.60 8.94 1.40
N ASN A 273 33.60 8.87 0.52
CA ASN A 273 34.98 9.19 0.89
C ASN A 273 35.09 10.67 1.28
N GLY A 274 35.81 10.98 2.36
CA GLY A 274 35.94 12.33 2.88
C GLY A 274 35.05 12.60 4.09
N LEU A 275 34.61 13.85 4.23
CA LEU A 275 33.83 14.30 5.37
C LEU A 275 32.33 14.04 5.13
N ASN A 276 31.68 13.36 6.05
CA ASN A 276 30.26 13.05 6.01
C ASN A 276 29.53 13.74 7.17
N LYS A 277 28.35 14.30 6.89
CA LYS A 277 27.54 15.07 7.83
C LYS A 277 26.13 14.49 7.84
N PHE A 278 25.69 14.03 9.00
CA PHE A 278 24.39 13.41 9.18
C PHE A 278 23.51 14.31 10.05
N ALA A 279 22.48 14.88 9.43
CA ALA A 279 21.39 15.57 10.11
C ALA A 279 20.31 14.55 10.46
N ILE A 280 20.17 14.23 11.75
CA ILE A 280 19.25 13.22 12.25
C ILE A 280 18.27 13.88 13.21
N ILE A 281 16.98 13.71 12.93
CA ILE A 281 15.87 14.11 13.78
C ILE A 281 15.36 12.82 14.43
N SER A 282 15.68 12.61 15.70
CA SER A 282 15.25 11.41 16.43
C SER A 282 13.87 11.57 17.07
N GLU A 283 13.40 12.82 17.24
CA GLU A 283 12.05 13.14 17.70
C GLU A 283 11.54 14.38 16.95
N PRO A 284 10.24 14.42 16.57
CA PRO A 284 9.26 13.33 16.67
C PRO A 284 9.59 12.17 15.71
N GLU A 285 8.95 11.01 15.90
CA GLU A 285 9.05 9.92 14.92
C GLU A 285 8.46 10.35 13.56
N PHE A 286 9.01 9.82 12.47
CA PHE A 286 8.51 10.16 11.14
C PHE A 286 7.04 9.74 11.00
N GLY A 287 6.18 10.69 10.60
CA GLY A 287 4.75 10.45 10.43
C GLY A 287 3.96 10.33 11.75
N GLN A 288 4.57 10.62 12.91
CA GLN A 288 3.88 10.59 14.19
C GLN A 288 2.64 11.50 14.19
N VAL A 289 1.50 10.96 14.60
CA VAL A 289 0.26 11.73 14.79
C VAL A 289 0.26 12.32 16.19
N ILE A 290 0.32 13.65 16.25
CA ILE A 290 0.37 14.40 17.52
C ILE A 290 -0.93 15.19 17.66
N PRO A 291 -1.60 15.17 18.83
CA PRO A 291 -2.81 15.97 19.05
C PRO A 291 -2.55 17.46 18.89
N SER A 292 -3.50 18.18 18.31
CA SER A 292 -3.43 19.64 18.12
C SER A 292 -3.10 20.36 19.44
N SER A 293 -2.30 21.43 19.35
CA SER A 293 -1.85 22.25 20.50
C SER A 293 -1.01 21.50 21.56
N THR A 294 -0.54 20.29 21.27
CA THR A 294 0.44 19.59 22.11
C THR A 294 1.85 20.05 21.72
N PRO A 295 2.73 20.39 22.68
CA PRO A 295 4.14 20.62 22.38
C PRO A 295 4.78 19.40 21.71
N VAL A 296 5.48 19.62 20.60
CA VAL A 296 6.22 18.59 19.87
C VAL A 296 7.69 18.69 20.27
N SER A 297 8.24 17.61 20.82
CA SER A 297 9.67 17.50 21.11
C SER A 297 10.44 17.33 19.81
N PHE A 298 11.41 18.21 19.57
CA PHE A 298 12.37 18.12 18.48
C PHE A 298 13.73 17.77 19.04
N ASN A 299 14.33 16.69 18.54
CA ASN A 299 15.62 16.21 19.02
C ASN A 299 16.57 15.91 17.86
N GLY A 300 17.58 16.76 17.69
CA GLY A 300 18.66 16.63 16.74
C GLY A 300 19.92 15.98 17.32
N ASN A 301 19.88 15.50 18.57
CA ASN A 301 21.09 15.11 19.30
C ASN A 301 21.84 13.94 18.65
N GLN A 302 21.18 13.13 17.82
CA GLN A 302 21.81 12.01 17.14
C GLN A 302 22.63 12.46 15.93
N SER A 303 22.48 13.71 15.49
CA SER A 303 23.29 14.27 14.40
C SER A 303 24.79 14.22 14.72
N PHE A 304 25.60 13.94 13.70
CA PHE A 304 27.04 13.81 13.87
C PHE A 304 27.81 14.06 12.57
N ILE A 305 29.13 14.13 12.70
CA ILE A 305 30.08 14.24 11.60
C ILE A 305 30.99 13.03 11.66
N SER A 306 31.32 12.47 10.50
CA SER A 306 32.34 11.44 10.38
C SER A 306 33.33 11.78 9.27
N GLN A 307 34.53 11.24 9.38
CA GLN A 307 35.55 11.29 8.35
C GLN A 307 35.83 9.87 7.88
N CYS A 308 35.80 9.67 6.57
CA CYS A 308 35.98 8.37 5.94
C CYS A 308 37.14 8.40 4.93
N GLY A 309 37.81 7.26 4.81
CA GLY A 309 38.93 7.06 3.89
C GLY A 309 39.30 5.59 3.74
N ASN A 310 40.47 5.33 3.14
CA ASN A 310 40.97 3.97 2.91
C ASN A 310 41.80 3.42 4.09
N SER A 311 41.99 4.20 5.15
CA SER A 311 42.81 3.83 6.31
C SER A 311 42.32 4.53 7.57
N CYS A 312 42.39 3.84 8.71
CA CYS A 312 42.10 4.42 10.01
C CYS A 312 43.27 5.30 10.50
N PRO A 313 43.06 6.59 10.84
CA PRO A 313 44.10 7.41 11.45
C PRO A 313 44.54 6.87 12.82
N ALA A 314 45.81 7.06 13.16
CA ALA A 314 46.35 6.64 14.46
C ALA A 314 45.60 7.33 15.63
N GLY A 315 45.24 6.55 16.64
CA GLY A 315 44.52 7.05 17.83
C GLY A 315 43.03 7.35 17.61
N LYS A 316 42.42 6.86 16.52
CA LYS A 316 40.97 6.93 16.29
C LYS A 316 40.33 5.56 16.40
N GLU A 317 39.09 5.53 16.92
CA GLU A 317 38.22 4.36 16.90
C GLU A 317 37.47 4.36 15.57
N CYS A 318 37.89 3.49 14.64
CA CYS A 318 37.29 3.41 13.31
C CYS A 318 36.32 2.23 13.18
N TYR A 319 35.37 2.36 12.28
CA TYR A 319 34.44 1.32 11.84
C TYR A 319 34.47 1.19 10.32
N ILE A 320 34.11 0.01 9.81
CA ILE A 320 34.08 -0.30 8.38
C ILE A 320 32.63 -0.24 7.91
N ILE A 321 32.37 0.45 6.79
CA ILE A 321 31.04 0.44 6.17
C ILE A 321 30.84 -0.89 5.41
N PRO A 322 29.78 -1.67 5.70
CA PRO A 322 29.55 -2.97 5.06
C PRO A 322 29.61 -2.93 3.54
N ASN A 323 30.12 -4.00 2.93
CA ASN A 323 30.25 -4.15 1.48
C ASN A 323 31.07 -3.04 0.79
N SER A 324 31.97 -2.37 1.52
CA SER A 324 32.85 -1.33 0.99
C SER A 324 34.26 -1.45 1.57
N GLN A 325 35.20 -0.70 0.98
CA GLN A 325 36.55 -0.49 1.54
C GLN A 325 36.64 0.75 2.44
N LEU A 326 35.49 1.39 2.72
CA LEU A 326 35.46 2.66 3.41
C LEU A 326 35.59 2.45 4.92
N ILE A 327 36.63 3.06 5.49
CA ILE A 327 36.93 3.06 6.92
C ILE A 327 36.64 4.47 7.44
N CYS A 328 35.73 4.56 8.41
CA CYS A 328 35.23 5.81 8.96
C CYS A 328 35.53 5.93 10.44
N TYR A 329 35.62 7.16 10.94
CA TYR A 329 35.54 7.45 12.37
C TYR A 329 34.63 8.66 12.58
N SER A 330 33.90 8.67 13.69
CA SER A 330 33.03 9.79 14.04
C SER A 330 33.81 10.82 14.87
N PHE A 331 33.57 12.10 14.63
CA PHE A 331 34.11 13.14 15.50
C PHE A 331 33.39 13.08 16.86
N ALA A 332 34.16 13.22 17.95
CA ALA A 332 33.58 13.33 19.27
C ALA A 332 32.73 14.59 19.35
N LYS A 333 31.48 14.45 19.84
CA LYS A 333 30.58 15.60 20.01
C LYS A 333 31.25 16.65 20.89
N PRO A 334 31.14 17.94 20.54
CA PRO A 334 31.83 18.97 21.28
C PRO A 334 31.19 19.13 22.66
N GLY A 335 32.01 19.37 23.69
CA GLY A 335 31.51 19.47 25.06
C GLY A 335 30.53 20.62 25.25
N ARG A 336 29.52 20.41 26.08
CA ARG A 336 28.53 21.42 26.46
C ARG A 336 29.13 22.47 27.40
N ILE A 337 29.14 23.74 26.99
CA ILE A 337 29.67 24.85 27.81
C ILE A 337 28.80 25.04 29.04
N ASP A 338 27.49 24.88 28.90
CA ASP A 338 26.54 24.95 30.01
C ASP A 338 26.72 23.81 31.03
N LEU A 339 27.52 22.79 30.70
CA LEU A 339 27.96 21.72 31.60
C LEU A 339 29.43 21.83 32.01
N ASN A 340 30.11 22.95 31.72
CA ASN A 340 31.56 23.16 31.94
C ASN A 340 32.47 22.12 31.26
N GLU A 341 32.05 21.57 30.12
CA GLU A 341 32.86 20.62 29.37
C GLU A 341 33.88 21.33 28.45
N THR A 342 34.98 20.64 28.13
CA THR A 342 36.00 21.20 27.23
C THR A 342 35.43 21.31 25.81
N LEU A 343 35.57 22.50 25.19
CA LEU A 343 35.21 22.71 23.80
C LEU A 343 35.94 21.68 22.92
N GLY A 344 35.16 21.04 22.03
CA GLY A 344 35.73 20.14 21.03
C GLY A 344 36.58 20.88 20.00
N SER A 345 37.17 20.13 19.07
CA SER A 345 37.99 20.65 17.96
C SER A 345 37.19 21.32 16.84
N TYR A 346 35.87 21.45 17.01
CA TYR A 346 34.96 22.04 16.04
C TYR A 346 33.69 22.56 16.72
N LEU A 347 33.05 23.53 16.08
CA LEU A 347 31.69 23.98 16.37
C LEU A 347 30.72 23.19 15.51
N PHE A 348 29.68 22.63 16.13
CA PHE A 348 28.60 21.94 15.43
C PHE A 348 27.33 22.79 15.48
N TRP A 349 26.84 23.22 14.32
CA TRP A 349 25.69 24.11 14.24
C TRP A 349 24.47 23.44 13.60
N PHE A 350 23.30 23.88 14.05
CA PHE A 350 21.98 23.38 13.69
C PHE A 350 21.19 24.52 13.08
N ASN A 351 20.44 24.22 12.03
CA ASN A 351 19.48 25.14 11.42
C ASN A 351 18.19 24.37 11.11
N TRP A 352 17.16 24.64 11.90
CA TRP A 352 15.82 24.09 11.72
C TRP A 352 14.97 25.02 10.89
N THR A 353 14.22 24.48 9.94
CA THR A 353 13.13 25.19 9.26
C THR A 353 11.84 24.38 9.37
N PHE A 354 10.72 25.09 9.52
CA PHE A 354 9.40 24.49 9.70
C PHE A 354 8.46 25.00 8.61
N ASP A 355 7.62 24.12 8.06
CA ASP A 355 6.55 24.45 7.10
C ASP A 355 6.96 25.29 5.89
N ARG A 356 8.25 25.23 5.53
CA ARG A 356 8.89 26.12 4.55
C ARG A 356 8.05 26.27 3.28
N GLY A 357 7.62 27.50 3.00
CA GLY A 357 6.89 27.84 1.78
C GLY A 357 5.37 27.84 1.90
N LYS A 358 4.82 27.59 3.10
CA LYS A 358 3.39 27.77 3.38
C LYS A 358 3.02 29.21 3.76
N GLY A 359 4.01 30.10 3.97
CA GLY A 359 3.77 31.50 4.27
C GLY A 359 3.15 31.73 5.65
N ASN A 360 3.27 30.75 6.54
CA ASN A 360 2.81 30.88 7.91
C ASN A 360 3.74 31.79 8.70
N ALA A 361 3.22 32.49 9.71
CA ALA A 361 4.02 33.31 10.63
C ALA A 361 5.12 32.52 11.37
N ASP A 362 5.02 31.18 11.32
CA ASP A 362 5.88 30.20 11.94
C ASP A 362 7.04 29.71 11.06
N ASP A 363 7.22 30.22 9.83
CA ASP A 363 8.35 29.89 8.92
C ASP A 363 9.74 30.34 9.44
N LYS A 364 9.86 30.72 10.72
CA LYS A 364 11.13 31.15 11.32
C LYS A 364 12.10 29.98 11.44
N SER A 365 13.29 30.18 10.89
CA SER A 365 14.44 29.32 11.13
C SER A 365 14.92 29.47 12.57
N ILE A 366 15.23 28.34 13.21
CA ILE A 366 15.94 28.31 14.49
C ILE A 366 17.37 27.86 14.20
N MET A 367 18.33 28.74 14.47
CA MET A 367 19.75 28.49 14.23
C MET A 367 20.56 28.68 15.51
N GLY A 368 21.54 27.80 15.72
CA GLY A 368 22.49 27.93 16.81
C GLY A 368 23.51 26.82 16.79
N THR A 369 24.20 26.63 17.90
CA THR A 369 25.25 25.61 18.02
C THR A 369 24.99 24.67 19.18
N TRP A 370 25.55 23.47 19.09
CA TRP A 370 25.53 22.45 20.12
C TRP A 370 26.05 22.99 21.47
N ASN A 371 27.13 23.78 21.43
CA ASN A 371 27.85 24.22 22.61
C ASN A 371 27.17 25.35 23.38
N PHE A 372 26.51 26.27 22.66
CA PHE A 372 26.00 27.51 23.25
C PHE A 372 24.50 27.46 23.56
N ASN A 373 23.69 26.80 22.73
CA ASN A 373 22.22 26.89 22.79
C ASN A 373 21.54 25.51 22.72
N TYR A 374 22.08 24.52 23.43
CA TYR A 374 21.62 23.12 23.31
C TYR A 374 20.09 22.97 23.44
N THR A 375 19.49 23.57 24.47
CA THR A 375 18.05 23.48 24.76
C THR A 375 17.17 24.26 23.80
N ASP A 376 17.76 25.09 22.93
CA ASP A 376 17.02 25.89 21.97
C ASP A 376 17.17 25.36 20.55
N VAL A 377 18.24 24.60 20.25
CA VAL A 377 18.57 24.19 18.87
C VAL A 377 18.90 22.72 18.68
N VAL A 378 19.23 21.98 19.75
CA VAL A 378 19.50 20.54 19.67
C VAL A 378 18.30 19.74 20.18
N ALA A 379 17.79 20.10 21.36
CA ALA A 379 16.61 19.45 21.95
C ALA A 379 15.68 20.52 22.52
N PHE A 380 14.52 20.70 21.91
CA PHE A 380 13.56 21.76 22.28
C PHE A 380 12.13 21.36 21.94
N ASP A 381 11.17 21.99 22.60
CA ASP A 381 9.75 21.82 22.30
C ASP A 381 9.24 22.94 21.40
N ARG A 382 8.32 22.60 20.48
CA ARG A 382 7.59 23.58 19.68
C ARG A 382 6.13 23.17 19.51
N THR A 383 5.22 24.12 19.71
CA THR A 383 3.77 23.89 19.53
C THR A 383 3.33 24.36 18.15
N PHE A 384 2.54 23.52 17.47
CA PHE A 384 1.84 23.88 16.23
C PHE A 384 0.35 24.12 16.55
N PHE A 385 -0.18 25.28 16.17
CA PHE A 385 -1.56 25.66 16.42
C PHE A 385 -2.50 25.40 15.24
N ALA A 386 -1.94 25.26 14.04
CA ALA A 386 -2.69 24.86 12.86
C ALA A 386 -2.81 23.34 12.82
N GLU A 387 -3.96 22.84 12.38
CA GLU A 387 -4.13 21.42 12.11
C GLU A 387 -3.59 21.07 10.72
N GLY A 388 -3.02 19.87 10.58
CA GLY A 388 -2.59 19.31 9.30
C GLY A 388 -1.18 18.73 9.33
N ASN A 389 -0.64 18.49 8.12
CA ASN A 389 0.71 17.95 7.97
C ASN A 389 1.74 19.07 8.12
N HIS A 390 2.61 18.93 9.12
CA HIS A 390 3.75 19.82 9.33
C HIS A 390 5.04 19.17 8.86
N THR A 391 6.00 19.98 8.44
CA THR A 391 7.33 19.49 8.05
C THR A 391 8.39 20.24 8.84
N ALA A 392 9.29 19.50 9.47
CA ALA A 392 10.53 20.02 10.03
C ALA A 392 11.71 19.57 9.16
N THR A 393 12.63 20.47 8.90
CA THR A 393 13.87 20.17 8.18
C THR A 393 15.03 20.62 9.04
N LEU A 394 15.96 19.71 9.30
CA LEU A 394 17.20 20.01 9.99
C LEU A 394 18.35 20.04 8.98
N MET A 395 19.10 21.14 8.99
CA MET A 395 20.40 21.23 8.37
C MET A 395 21.46 21.32 9.47
N VAL A 396 22.54 20.56 9.30
CA VAL A 396 23.71 20.65 10.20
C VAL A 396 24.94 21.08 9.43
N GLY A 397 25.84 21.76 10.12
CA GLY A 397 27.14 22.08 9.59
C GLY A 397 28.18 22.21 10.69
N TYR A 398 29.41 22.45 10.25
CA TYR A 398 30.56 22.45 11.14
C TYR A 398 31.53 23.56 10.79
N GLU A 399 32.26 24.01 11.80
CA GLU A 399 33.35 24.97 11.68
C GLU A 399 34.53 24.48 12.52
N SER A 400 35.73 24.41 11.94
CA SER A 400 36.92 24.04 12.70
C SER A 400 37.35 25.21 13.58
N THR A 401 37.73 24.94 14.83
CA THR A 401 38.16 25.95 15.81
C THR A 401 39.69 26.14 15.83
N SER A 402 40.40 25.65 14.81
CA SER A 402 41.87 25.64 14.73
C SER A 402 42.50 27.02 14.53
#